data_AF-A0A919CS75-F1
#
_entry.id   AF-A0A919CS75-F1
#
_cell.length_a   1.000
_cell.length_b   1.000
_cell.length_c   1.000
_cell.angle_alpha   90.00
_cell.angle_beta   90.00
_cell.angle_gamma   90.00
#
_symmetry.space_group_name_H-M   'P 1'
#
loop_
_entity.id
_entity.type
_entity.pdbx_description
1 polymer ?
#
loop_
_entity_poly.entity_id
_entity_poly.type
_entity_poly.pdbx_seq_one_letter_code
_entity_poly.pdbx_strand_id
1 'polypeptide(L)'
;MFGRSDKKDEKAEAEARRIEAMKTSIEAALAHLKAHAEAGNTDRCEAAAKRLVETLKNPKLPTDYAKQARGVLDSLLLHGFMKATALAAKGALDAAKTDDIELRSKKIKEAREKLAGAMKYKAPAEFKSQCERLIEVAMLSGGVKQKGPTKAKPLDTAPKVENRAKVSNEAYAAAEQAKTEQEATAAEQAKGAAQDKRPAAPKSRAHL
;
A
#
# COMPACT_ATOMS: atom_id res chain seq x y z
N MET A 1 54.43 -9.69 -45.94
CA MET A 1 53.26 -10.44 -45.43
C MET A 1 52.61 -9.66 -44.28
N PHE A 2 51.64 -8.78 -44.57
CA PHE A 2 50.91 -7.99 -43.56
C PHE A 2 49.49 -7.69 -44.09
N GLY A 3 48.47 -8.44 -43.67
CA GLY A 3 47.10 -8.22 -44.16
C GLY A 3 46.01 -9.09 -43.52
N ARG A 4 46.23 -9.56 -42.29
CA ARG A 4 45.24 -10.37 -41.53
C ARG A 4 44.79 -9.75 -40.20
N SER A 5 45.30 -8.57 -39.83
CA SER A 5 44.91 -7.84 -38.61
C SER A 5 43.51 -7.22 -38.75
N ASP A 6 43.27 -6.48 -39.83
CA ASP A 6 42.11 -5.57 -39.92
C ASP A 6 40.77 -6.32 -39.90
N LYS A 7 40.72 -7.52 -40.48
CA LYS A 7 39.50 -8.36 -40.51
C LYS A 7 39.13 -8.96 -39.14
N LYS A 8 40.05 -9.04 -38.18
CA LYS A 8 39.74 -9.50 -36.81
C LYS A 8 39.16 -8.35 -35.99
N ASP A 9 39.69 -7.15 -36.16
CA ASP A 9 39.25 -5.97 -35.42
C ASP A 9 37.83 -5.53 -35.85
N GLU A 10 37.53 -5.56 -37.16
CA GLU A 10 36.17 -5.30 -37.66
C GLU A 10 35.12 -6.29 -37.12
N LYS A 11 35.51 -7.57 -36.97
CA LYS A 11 34.61 -8.59 -36.41
C LYS A 11 34.38 -8.39 -34.91
N ALA A 12 35.43 -8.05 -34.17
CA ALA A 12 35.33 -7.77 -32.74
C ALA A 12 34.45 -6.53 -32.48
N GLU A 13 34.59 -5.48 -33.28
CA GLU A 13 33.77 -4.27 -33.17
C GLU A 13 32.30 -4.56 -33.52
N ALA A 14 32.04 -5.33 -34.58
CA ALA A 14 30.68 -5.74 -34.93
C ALA A 14 30.02 -6.60 -33.84
N GLU A 15 30.79 -7.44 -33.15
CA GLU A 15 30.31 -8.22 -32.01
C GLU A 15 30.02 -7.34 -30.79
N ALA A 16 30.89 -6.37 -30.49
CA ALA A 16 30.66 -5.40 -29.41
C ALA A 16 29.36 -4.61 -29.64
N ARG A 17 29.14 -4.07 -30.84
CA ARG A 17 27.90 -3.36 -31.21
C ARG A 17 26.65 -4.23 -31.05
N ARG A 18 26.74 -5.53 -31.38
CA ARG A 18 25.64 -6.47 -31.18
C ARG A 18 25.34 -6.70 -29.70
N ILE A 19 26.38 -6.79 -28.87
CA ILE A 19 26.22 -6.95 -27.42
C ILE A 19 25.56 -5.70 -26.82
N GLU A 20 25.97 -4.50 -27.23
CA GLU A 20 25.36 -3.24 -26.80
C GLU A 20 23.90 -3.12 -27.24
N ALA A 21 23.57 -3.49 -28.47
CA ALA A 21 22.19 -3.56 -28.95
C ALA A 21 21.34 -4.55 -28.13
N MET A 22 21.92 -5.67 -27.70
CA MET A 22 21.22 -6.61 -26.80
C MET A 22 21.02 -6.02 -25.39
N LYS A 23 22.02 -5.32 -24.84
CA LYS A 23 21.91 -4.67 -23.52
C LYS A 23 20.81 -3.62 -23.51
N THR A 24 20.80 -2.73 -24.49
CA THR A 24 19.77 -1.67 -24.63
C THR A 24 18.37 -2.25 -24.80
N SER A 25 18.22 -3.34 -25.56
CA SER A 25 16.94 -4.07 -25.67
C SER A 25 16.48 -4.66 -24.33
N ILE A 26 17.41 -5.25 -23.56
CA ILE A 26 17.12 -5.78 -22.22
C ILE A 26 16.70 -4.65 -21.26
N GLU A 27 17.40 -3.52 -21.29
CA GLU A 27 17.09 -2.34 -20.47
C GLU A 27 15.70 -1.78 -20.80
N ALA A 28 15.34 -1.67 -22.08
CA ALA A 28 14.01 -1.25 -22.50
C ALA A 28 12.93 -2.22 -22.00
N ALA A 29 13.16 -3.53 -22.10
CA ALA A 29 12.25 -4.54 -21.59
C ALA A 29 12.13 -4.51 -20.05
N LEU A 30 13.21 -4.22 -19.32
CA LEU A 30 13.17 -3.99 -17.87
C LEU A 30 12.37 -2.73 -17.51
N ALA A 31 12.47 -1.66 -18.30
CA ALA A 31 11.66 -0.46 -18.11
C ALA A 31 10.15 -0.74 -18.30
N HIS A 32 9.79 -1.51 -19.34
CA HIS A 32 8.41 -1.97 -19.53
C HIS A 32 7.92 -2.85 -18.38
N LEU A 33 8.77 -3.76 -17.89
CA LEU A 33 8.45 -4.59 -16.74
C LEU A 33 8.21 -3.73 -15.49
N LYS A 34 9.04 -2.71 -15.26
CA LYS A 34 8.88 -1.77 -14.15
C LYS A 34 7.51 -1.08 -14.21
N ALA A 35 7.09 -0.60 -15.38
CA ALA A 35 5.76 -0.01 -15.54
C ALA A 35 4.62 -0.99 -15.22
N HIS A 36 4.76 -2.27 -15.59
CA HIS A 36 3.79 -3.31 -15.22
C HIS A 36 3.80 -3.64 -13.72
N ALA A 37 4.98 -3.67 -13.10
CA ALA A 37 5.13 -3.88 -11.66
C ALA A 37 4.51 -2.72 -10.87
N GLU A 38 4.71 -1.48 -11.32
CA GLU A 38 4.05 -0.30 -10.77
C GLU A 38 2.54 -0.29 -10.99
N ALA A 39 2.02 -0.93 -12.04
CA ALA A 39 0.59 -1.11 -12.18
C ALA A 39 0.02 -2.26 -11.32
N GLY A 40 0.87 -3.13 -10.77
CA GLY A 40 0.44 -4.36 -10.08
C GLY A 40 -0.09 -5.44 -11.03
N ASN A 41 0.28 -5.39 -12.32
CA ASN A 41 -0.17 -6.35 -13.34
C ASN A 41 0.71 -7.61 -13.36
N THR A 42 0.51 -8.51 -12.39
CA THR A 42 1.39 -9.68 -12.21
C THR A 42 1.48 -10.59 -13.43
N ASP A 43 0.39 -10.78 -14.16
CA ASP A 43 0.35 -11.76 -15.26
C ASP A 43 1.20 -11.27 -16.44
N ARG A 44 1.16 -9.95 -16.70
CA ARG A 44 2.04 -9.30 -17.68
C ARG A 44 3.48 -9.30 -17.19
N CYS A 45 3.72 -9.08 -15.89
CA CYS A 45 5.06 -9.15 -15.32
C CYS A 45 5.68 -10.54 -15.49
N GLU A 46 4.95 -11.62 -15.21
CA GLU A 46 5.44 -12.99 -15.39
C GLU A 46 5.72 -13.31 -16.87
N ALA A 47 4.82 -12.91 -17.77
CA ALA A 47 5.01 -13.13 -19.21
C ALA A 47 6.25 -12.39 -19.73
N ALA A 48 6.44 -11.13 -19.33
CA ALA A 48 7.62 -10.34 -19.67
C ALA A 48 8.89 -10.93 -19.05
N ALA A 49 8.82 -11.39 -17.80
CA ALA A 49 9.95 -12.04 -17.12
C ALA A 49 10.40 -13.32 -17.83
N LYS A 50 9.47 -14.17 -18.27
CA LYS A 50 9.81 -15.40 -19.03
C LYS A 50 10.59 -15.07 -20.30
N ARG A 51 10.13 -14.08 -21.08
CA ARG A 51 10.83 -13.60 -22.29
C ARG A 51 12.22 -13.05 -21.98
N LEU A 52 12.35 -12.29 -20.89
CA LEU A 52 13.65 -11.76 -20.45
C LEU A 52 14.61 -12.87 -20.03
N VAL A 53 14.13 -13.87 -19.29
CA VAL A 53 14.96 -15.03 -18.89
C VAL A 53 15.48 -15.79 -20.11
N GLU A 54 14.67 -15.97 -21.15
CA GLU A 54 15.10 -16.57 -22.41
C GLU A 54 16.19 -15.75 -23.09
N THR A 55 16.04 -14.43 -23.14
CA THR A 55 17.04 -13.51 -23.71
C THR A 55 18.35 -13.55 -22.91
N LEU A 56 18.26 -13.66 -21.57
CA LEU A 56 19.39 -13.74 -20.66
C LEU A 56 20.10 -15.12 -20.63
N LYS A 57 19.64 -16.10 -21.42
CA LYS A 57 20.36 -17.37 -21.64
C LYS A 57 21.38 -17.28 -22.77
N ASN A 58 21.46 -16.15 -23.48
CA ASN A 58 22.38 -15.99 -24.61
C ASN A 58 23.85 -16.04 -24.13
N PRO A 59 24.68 -16.97 -24.65
CA PRO A 59 26.08 -17.12 -24.23
C PRO A 59 26.97 -15.94 -24.63
N LYS A 60 26.52 -15.07 -25.54
CA LYS A 60 27.26 -13.88 -25.99
C LYS A 60 27.19 -12.72 -25.00
N LEU A 61 26.30 -12.80 -24.00
CA LEU A 61 26.18 -11.78 -22.97
C LEU A 61 27.23 -12.00 -21.87
N PRO A 62 27.86 -10.92 -21.36
CA PRO A 62 28.70 -11.01 -20.18
C PRO A 62 27.95 -11.64 -19.01
N THR A 63 28.55 -12.63 -18.36
CA THR A 63 27.93 -13.41 -17.28
C THR A 63 27.55 -12.54 -16.09
N ASP A 64 28.37 -11.55 -15.75
CA ASP A 64 28.11 -10.61 -14.67
C ASP A 64 26.90 -9.73 -14.95
N TYR A 65 26.76 -9.25 -16.20
CA TYR A 65 25.59 -8.49 -16.63
C TYR A 65 24.33 -9.34 -16.56
N ALA A 66 24.40 -10.60 -17.02
CA ALA A 66 23.26 -11.51 -16.96
C ALA A 66 22.81 -11.80 -15.51
N LYS A 67 23.76 -11.93 -14.56
CA LYS A 67 23.45 -12.08 -13.13
C LYS A 67 22.79 -10.83 -12.56
N GLN A 68 23.34 -9.65 -12.85
CA GLN A 68 22.76 -8.37 -12.41
C GLN A 68 21.35 -8.18 -12.95
N ALA A 69 21.13 -8.41 -14.25
CA ALA A 69 19.83 -8.29 -14.88
C ALA A 69 18.79 -9.26 -14.28
N ARG A 70 19.19 -10.49 -13.92
CA ARG A 70 18.32 -11.43 -13.18
C ARG A 70 17.97 -10.94 -11.78
N GLY A 71 18.94 -10.37 -11.05
CA GLY A 71 18.68 -9.77 -9.75
C GLY A 71 17.68 -8.60 -9.82
N VAL A 72 17.83 -7.72 -10.81
CA VAL A 72 16.87 -6.64 -11.07
C VAL A 72 15.50 -7.21 -11.44
N LEU A 73 15.45 -8.22 -12.32
CA LEU A 73 14.22 -8.88 -12.72
C LEU A 73 13.44 -9.45 -11.52
N ASP A 74 14.13 -10.19 -10.64
CA ASP A 74 13.52 -10.76 -9.43
C ASP A 74 13.00 -9.67 -8.48
N SER A 75 13.76 -8.57 -8.31
CA SER A 75 13.34 -7.44 -7.49
C SER A 75 12.09 -6.73 -8.05
N LEU A 76 11.99 -6.59 -9.38
CA LEU A 76 10.82 -5.99 -10.04
C LEU A 76 9.59 -6.90 -9.94
N LEU A 77 9.78 -8.21 -10.06
CA LEU A 77 8.71 -9.18 -9.84
C LEU A 77 8.20 -9.13 -8.40
N LEU A 78 9.10 -9.13 -7.42
CA LEU A 78 8.75 -8.97 -6.02
C LEU A 78 7.93 -7.71 -5.79
N HIS A 79 8.40 -6.56 -6.28
CA HIS A 79 7.69 -5.28 -6.16
C HIS A 79 6.30 -5.34 -6.81
N GLY A 80 6.19 -5.95 -8.00
CA GLY A 80 4.92 -6.14 -8.70
C GLY A 80 3.93 -6.99 -7.91
N PHE A 81 4.37 -8.11 -7.33
CA PHE A 81 3.52 -8.95 -6.48
C PHE A 81 3.11 -8.25 -5.20
N MET A 82 4.03 -7.55 -4.53
CA MET A 82 3.72 -6.78 -3.32
C MET A 82 2.64 -5.72 -3.60
N LYS A 83 2.78 -4.99 -4.71
CA LYS A 83 1.81 -3.97 -5.11
C LYS A 83 0.46 -4.57 -5.50
N ALA A 84 0.46 -5.68 -6.24
CA ALA A 84 -0.77 -6.39 -6.61
C ALA A 84 -1.53 -6.90 -5.39
N THR A 85 -0.84 -7.50 -4.42
CA THR A 85 -1.43 -7.93 -3.15
C THR A 85 -2.02 -6.76 -2.37
N ALA A 86 -1.30 -5.63 -2.28
CA ALA A 86 -1.80 -4.44 -1.61
C ALA A 86 -3.07 -3.87 -2.28
N LEU A 87 -3.11 -3.83 -3.62
CA LEU A 87 -4.30 -3.40 -4.36
C LEU A 87 -5.49 -4.35 -4.17
N ALA A 88 -5.26 -5.66 -4.19
CA ALA A 88 -6.31 -6.66 -3.94
C ALA A 88 -6.84 -6.60 -2.51
N ALA A 89 -5.96 -6.46 -1.51
CA ALA A 89 -6.35 -6.31 -0.11
C ALA A 89 -7.15 -5.01 0.12
N LYS A 90 -6.74 -3.90 -0.48
CA LYS A 90 -7.50 -2.65 -0.45
C LYS A 90 -8.87 -2.80 -1.12
N GLY A 91 -8.93 -3.47 -2.28
CA GLY A 91 -10.19 -3.79 -2.96
C GLY A 91 -11.13 -4.64 -2.11
N ALA A 92 -10.59 -5.60 -1.33
CA ALA A 92 -11.36 -6.38 -0.38
C ALA A 92 -11.94 -5.52 0.75
N LEU A 93 -11.17 -4.57 1.28
CA LEU A 93 -11.64 -3.61 2.29
C LEU A 93 -12.72 -2.68 1.74
N ASP A 94 -12.58 -2.21 0.50
CA ASP A 94 -13.57 -1.33 -0.10
C ASP A 94 -14.88 -2.09 -0.39
N ALA A 95 -14.81 -3.35 -0.85
CA ALA A 95 -15.99 -4.23 -0.98
C ALA A 95 -16.63 -4.56 0.38
N ALA A 96 -15.83 -4.68 1.44
CA ALA A 96 -16.33 -4.85 2.80
C ALA A 96 -17.13 -3.63 3.29
N LYS A 97 -16.72 -2.41 2.94
CA LYS A 97 -17.45 -1.17 3.28
C LYS A 97 -18.79 -1.07 2.55
N THR A 98 -18.88 -1.58 1.32
CA THR A 98 -20.12 -1.59 0.54
C THR A 98 -21.04 -2.76 0.87
N ASP A 99 -20.65 -3.64 1.80
CA ASP A 99 -21.32 -4.90 2.14
C ASP A 99 -21.52 -5.85 0.93
N ASP A 100 -20.63 -5.79 -0.07
CA ASP A 100 -20.65 -6.72 -1.20
C ASP A 100 -19.83 -7.98 -0.85
N ILE A 101 -20.54 -9.01 -0.38
CA ILE A 101 -19.94 -10.26 0.09
C ILE A 101 -19.23 -11.01 -1.04
N GLU A 102 -19.79 -10.99 -2.25
CA GLU A 102 -19.24 -11.72 -3.38
C GLU A 102 -17.93 -11.09 -3.85
N LEU A 103 -17.92 -9.77 -4.08
CA LEU A 103 -16.71 -9.06 -4.49
C LEU A 103 -15.63 -9.13 -3.41
N ARG A 104 -16.00 -9.00 -2.13
CA ARG A 104 -15.07 -9.16 -1.00
C ARG A 104 -14.41 -10.54 -1.03
N SER A 105 -15.19 -11.61 -1.18
CA SER A 105 -14.65 -12.98 -1.20
C SER A 105 -13.73 -13.23 -2.41
N LYS A 106 -14.07 -12.69 -3.59
CA LYS A 106 -13.22 -12.75 -4.79
C LYS A 106 -11.90 -12.03 -4.56
N LYS A 107 -11.93 -10.80 -4.04
CA LYS A 107 -10.73 -10.00 -3.75
C LYS A 107 -9.84 -10.60 -2.67
N ILE A 108 -10.41 -11.25 -1.66
CA ILE A 108 -9.63 -11.99 -0.65
C ILE A 108 -8.89 -13.17 -1.28
N LYS A 109 -9.54 -13.95 -2.16
CA LYS A 109 -8.88 -15.05 -2.88
C LYS A 109 -7.74 -14.54 -3.75
N GLU A 110 -7.99 -13.50 -4.54
CA GLU A 110 -6.97 -12.84 -5.36
C GLU A 110 -5.79 -12.36 -4.49
N ALA A 111 -6.04 -11.70 -3.37
CA ALA A 111 -4.99 -11.23 -2.47
C ALA A 111 -4.11 -12.37 -1.92
N ARG A 112 -4.71 -13.51 -1.57
CA ARG A 112 -3.98 -14.70 -1.09
C ARG A 112 -3.13 -15.33 -2.17
N GLU A 113 -3.64 -15.44 -3.40
CA GLU A 113 -2.88 -15.96 -4.54
C GLU A 113 -1.68 -15.07 -4.86
N LYS A 114 -1.86 -13.74 -4.92
CA LYS A 114 -0.76 -12.81 -5.16
C LYS A 114 0.23 -12.77 -4.00
N LEU A 115 -0.22 -12.95 -2.75
CA LEU A 115 0.66 -13.08 -1.58
C LEU A 115 1.55 -14.33 -1.67
N ALA A 116 1.00 -15.47 -2.08
CA ALA A 116 1.79 -16.68 -2.30
C ALA A 116 2.86 -16.45 -3.40
N GLY A 117 2.51 -15.72 -4.45
CA GLY A 117 3.45 -15.23 -5.46
C GLY A 117 4.58 -14.38 -4.85
N ALA A 118 4.24 -13.37 -4.03
CA ALA A 118 5.24 -12.54 -3.35
C ALA A 118 6.22 -13.37 -2.49
N MET A 119 5.71 -14.37 -1.77
CA MET A 119 6.55 -15.25 -0.94
C MET A 119 7.53 -16.09 -1.76
N LYS A 120 7.13 -16.53 -2.97
CA LYS A 120 8.03 -17.24 -3.90
C LYS A 120 9.24 -16.38 -4.29
N TYR A 121 9.06 -15.07 -4.40
CA TYR A 121 10.11 -14.10 -4.71
C TYR A 121 10.79 -13.53 -3.45
N LYS A 122 10.72 -14.24 -2.32
CA LYS A 122 11.39 -13.89 -1.04
C LYS A 122 10.96 -12.55 -0.46
N ALA A 123 9.66 -12.25 -0.51
CA ALA A 123 9.10 -11.12 0.23
C ALA A 123 9.46 -11.17 1.73
N PRO A 124 9.67 -10.02 2.38
CA PRO A 124 9.97 -9.98 3.82
C PRO A 124 8.79 -10.52 4.64
N ALA A 125 9.08 -11.20 5.74
CA ALA A 125 8.05 -11.80 6.60
C ALA A 125 7.07 -10.77 7.18
N GLU A 126 7.54 -9.54 7.42
CA GLU A 126 6.70 -8.42 7.87
C GLU A 126 5.62 -8.05 6.85
N PHE A 127 5.94 -8.13 5.55
CA PHE A 127 4.95 -7.85 4.52
C PHE A 127 3.82 -8.89 4.52
N LYS A 128 4.17 -10.16 4.78
CA LYS A 128 3.20 -11.23 4.91
C LYS A 128 2.24 -10.98 6.08
N SER A 129 2.77 -10.71 7.27
CA SER A 129 1.93 -10.47 8.46
C SER A 129 1.04 -9.23 8.31
N GLN A 130 1.54 -8.17 7.67
CA GLN A 130 0.74 -6.97 7.35
C GLN A 130 -0.40 -7.29 6.38
N CYS A 131 -0.14 -8.05 5.32
CA CYS A 131 -1.16 -8.44 4.34
C CYS A 131 -2.21 -9.38 4.96
N GLU A 132 -1.78 -10.36 5.76
CA GLU A 132 -2.68 -11.27 6.48
C GLU A 132 -3.61 -10.49 7.42
N ARG A 133 -3.06 -9.56 8.20
CA ARG A 133 -3.87 -8.68 9.07
C ARG A 133 -4.86 -7.83 8.28
N LEU A 134 -4.48 -7.28 7.13
CA LEU A 134 -5.41 -6.52 6.28
C LEU A 134 -6.54 -7.39 5.72
N ILE A 135 -6.22 -8.62 5.32
CA ILE A 135 -7.22 -9.59 4.85
C ILE A 135 -8.18 -9.98 5.99
N GLU A 136 -7.67 -10.21 7.20
CA GLU A 136 -8.49 -10.47 8.40
C GLU A 136 -9.41 -9.31 8.72
N VAL A 137 -8.90 -8.07 8.70
CA VAL A 137 -9.72 -6.87 8.90
C VAL A 137 -10.82 -6.80 7.83
N ALA A 138 -10.51 -7.09 6.56
CA ALA A 138 -11.52 -7.12 5.50
C ALA A 138 -12.58 -8.21 5.72
N MET A 139 -12.20 -9.37 6.26
CA MET A 139 -13.13 -10.46 6.59
C MET A 139 -14.06 -10.12 7.75
N LEU A 140 -13.54 -9.44 8.78
CA LEU A 140 -14.30 -9.03 9.96
C LEU A 140 -15.08 -7.73 9.74
N SER A 141 -14.71 -6.95 8.73
CA SER A 141 -15.42 -5.73 8.32
C SER A 141 -16.55 -6.05 7.34
N GLY A 142 -17.70 -5.42 7.54
CA GLY A 142 -18.91 -5.64 6.74
C GLY A 142 -19.86 -6.63 7.41
N GLY A 143 -21.16 -6.34 7.36
CA GLY A 143 -22.20 -7.16 8.01
C GLY A 143 -22.84 -6.60 9.28
N VAL A 144 -22.49 -5.36 9.69
CA VAL A 144 -23.16 -4.68 10.82
C VAL A 144 -24.03 -3.51 10.34
N LYS A 145 -24.62 -3.61 9.14
CA LYS A 145 -25.87 -2.90 8.90
C LYS A 145 -26.97 -3.64 9.64
N GLN A 146 -27.09 -3.40 10.94
CA GLN A 146 -28.33 -3.73 11.63
C GLN A 146 -29.45 -2.98 10.89
N LYS A 147 -30.22 -3.72 10.08
CA LYS A 147 -31.44 -3.21 9.40
C LYS A 147 -32.58 -2.93 10.40
N GLY A 148 -32.26 -2.63 11.65
CA GLY A 148 -33.24 -2.39 12.70
C GLY A 148 -32.63 -1.62 13.86
N PRO A 149 -33.48 -1.01 14.71
CA PRO A 149 -33.03 -0.34 15.92
C PRO A 149 -32.23 -1.35 16.77
N THR A 150 -30.95 -1.06 17.00
CA THR A 150 -30.17 -1.79 17.99
C THR A 150 -30.93 -1.68 19.32
N LYS A 151 -31.17 -2.81 19.99
CA LYS A 151 -31.76 -2.87 21.37
C LYS A 151 -31.00 -2.03 22.41
N ALA A 152 -29.87 -1.41 22.03
CA ALA A 152 -29.05 -0.52 22.83
C ALA A 152 -29.60 0.92 22.92
N LYS A 153 -30.58 1.31 22.10
CA LYS A 153 -31.48 2.39 22.53
C LYS A 153 -32.51 1.74 23.46
N PRO A 154 -32.50 2.00 24.79
CA PRO A 154 -33.63 1.62 25.61
C PRO A 154 -34.86 2.22 24.93
N LEU A 155 -35.83 1.36 24.59
CA LEU A 155 -37.14 1.90 24.25
C LEU A 155 -37.54 2.81 25.41
N ASP A 156 -37.94 4.04 25.11
CA ASP A 156 -38.70 4.92 26.03
C ASP A 156 -40.04 4.28 26.48
N THR A 157 -40.24 2.98 26.26
CA THR A 157 -41.26 2.13 26.87
C THR A 157 -40.76 1.45 28.14
N ALA A 158 -39.72 1.97 28.80
CA ALA A 158 -39.60 1.76 30.24
C ALA A 158 -40.83 2.45 30.88
N PRO A 159 -41.68 1.75 31.65
CA PRO A 159 -42.79 2.40 32.33
C PRO A 159 -42.20 3.55 33.16
N LYS A 160 -42.68 4.78 32.91
CA LYS A 160 -42.41 5.92 33.78
C LYS A 160 -42.84 5.49 35.18
N VAL A 161 -41.89 5.10 36.01
CA VAL A 161 -42.15 4.87 37.43
C VAL A 161 -42.56 6.23 37.97
N GLU A 162 -43.85 6.39 38.27
CA GLU A 162 -44.37 7.59 38.89
C GLU A 162 -43.59 7.80 40.20
N ASN A 163 -42.75 8.84 40.21
CA ASN A 163 -42.01 9.29 41.37
C ASN A 163 -43.00 9.60 42.50
N ARG A 164 -43.20 8.62 43.40
CA ARG A 164 -43.88 8.78 44.70
C ARG A 164 -43.02 9.52 45.74
N ALA A 165 -42.09 10.36 45.29
CA ALA A 165 -41.28 11.21 46.16
C ALA A 165 -41.50 12.68 45.78
N LYS A 166 -42.68 13.20 46.15
CA LYS A 166 -42.79 14.61 46.50
C LYS A 166 -41.99 14.81 47.79
N VAL A 167 -40.73 15.23 47.65
CA VAL A 167 -40.03 15.98 48.68
C VAL A 167 -39.52 17.25 48.03
N SER A 168 -40.26 18.33 48.29
CA SER A 168 -39.92 19.76 48.25
C SER A 168 -38.88 20.27 47.23
N ASN A 169 -39.40 21.15 46.39
CA ASN A 169 -38.83 21.73 45.18
C ASN A 169 -37.99 23.00 45.41
N GLU A 170 -37.14 23.06 46.45
CA GLU A 170 -36.38 24.29 46.77
C GLU A 170 -34.86 24.12 46.89
N ALA A 171 -34.31 22.90 46.81
CA ALA A 171 -32.86 22.69 46.99
C ALA A 171 -32.04 22.56 45.68
N TYR A 172 -32.68 22.40 44.51
CA TYR A 172 -31.96 22.14 43.25
C TYR A 172 -31.69 23.38 42.39
N ALA A 173 -32.39 24.49 42.62
CA ALA A 173 -32.14 25.74 41.88
C ALA A 173 -30.81 26.43 42.26
N ALA A 174 -30.26 26.14 43.45
CA ALA A 174 -28.99 26.72 43.90
C ALA A 174 -27.74 25.99 43.36
N ALA A 175 -27.87 24.74 42.91
CA ALA A 175 -26.73 23.95 42.42
C ALA A 175 -26.45 24.17 40.92
N GLU A 176 -27.46 24.61 40.15
CA GLU A 176 -27.32 24.82 38.70
C GLU A 176 -26.67 26.17 38.36
N GLN A 177 -26.76 27.17 39.24
CA GLN A 177 -26.09 28.47 39.05
C GLN A 177 -24.59 28.45 39.37
N ALA A 178 -24.12 27.52 40.19
CA ALA A 178 -22.69 27.42 40.55
C ALA A 178 -21.83 26.74 39.47
N LYS A 179 -22.42 26.00 38.52
CA LYS A 179 -21.68 25.31 37.46
C LYS A 179 -21.51 26.14 36.19
N THR A 180 -22.38 27.12 35.95
CA THR A 180 -22.31 27.97 34.75
C THR A 180 -21.21 29.03 34.83
N GLU A 181 -20.74 29.39 36.03
CA GLU A 181 -19.64 30.36 36.20
C GLU A 181 -18.23 29.75 36.08
N GLN A 182 -18.07 28.44 36.27
CA GLN A 182 -16.76 27.77 36.13
C GLN A 182 -16.40 27.37 34.69
N GLU A 183 -17.38 27.20 33.79
CA GLU A 183 -17.09 26.93 32.36
C GLU A 183 -16.82 28.20 31.54
N ALA A 184 -17.25 29.37 32.01
CA ALA A 184 -16.97 30.65 31.34
C ALA A 184 -15.50 31.09 31.48
N THR A 185 -14.79 30.70 32.55
CA THR A 185 -13.40 31.09 32.80
C THR A 185 -12.36 30.16 32.14
N ALA A 186 -12.74 28.94 31.73
CA ALA A 186 -11.86 28.02 31.00
C ALA A 186 -11.80 28.29 29.48
N ALA A 187 -12.83 28.91 28.91
CA ALA A 187 -12.91 29.21 27.48
C ALA A 187 -12.03 30.41 27.05
N GLU A 188 -11.62 31.28 27.98
CA GLU A 188 -10.80 32.46 27.68
C GLU A 188 -9.28 32.16 27.68
N GLN A 189 -8.83 31.12 28.41
CA GLN A 189 -7.41 30.75 28.46
C GLN A 189 -6.93 29.90 27.27
N ALA A 190 -7.83 29.27 26.50
CA ALA A 190 -7.45 28.42 25.37
C ALA A 190 -7.20 29.19 24.06
N LYS A 191 -7.57 30.48 23.97
CA LYS A 191 -7.35 31.30 22.76
C LYS A 191 -5.98 32.00 22.72
N GLY A 192 -5.20 31.97 23.80
CA GLY A 192 -3.87 32.60 23.87
C GLY A 192 -2.70 31.77 23.32
N ALA A 193 -2.86 30.46 23.10
CA ALA A 193 -1.73 29.56 22.79
C ALA A 193 -1.48 29.30 21.29
N ALA A 194 -2.23 29.94 20.38
CA ALA A 194 -2.21 29.63 18.94
C ALA A 194 -1.48 30.66 18.06
N GLN A 195 -0.74 31.63 18.62
CA GLN A 195 -0.08 32.68 17.83
C GLN A 195 1.44 32.60 17.66
N ASP A 196 2.14 31.61 18.22
CA ASP A 196 3.62 31.62 18.20
C ASP A 196 4.28 30.35 17.63
N LYS A 197 3.92 30.01 16.38
CA LYS A 197 4.72 29.10 15.56
C LYS A 197 4.91 29.66 14.15
N ARG A 198 5.80 30.64 14.03
CA ARG A 198 6.36 31.05 12.73
C ARG A 198 7.21 29.91 12.16
N PRO A 199 7.02 29.49 10.90
CA PRO A 199 7.91 28.55 10.25
C PRO A 199 9.26 29.22 9.97
N ALA A 200 10.34 28.60 10.44
CA ALA A 200 11.71 29.02 10.16
C ALA A 200 12.03 28.86 8.66
N ALA A 201 12.60 29.92 8.07
CA ALA A 201 12.99 29.98 6.67
C ALA A 201 14.07 28.95 6.31
N PRO A 202 14.04 28.37 5.10
CA PRO A 202 15.07 27.44 4.64
C PRO A 202 16.37 28.18 4.34
N LYS A 203 17.46 27.79 5.02
CA LYS A 203 18.82 28.23 4.69
C LYS A 203 19.22 27.66 3.33
N SER A 204 19.30 28.54 2.33
CA SER A 204 19.95 28.29 1.05
C SER A 204 21.44 27.98 1.29
N ARG A 205 21.84 26.72 1.08
CA ARG A 205 23.24 26.33 1.04
C ARG A 205 23.69 26.37 -0.41
N ALA A 206 24.28 27.50 -0.80
CA ALA A 206 25.14 27.57 -1.97
C ALA A 206 26.39 26.73 -1.69
N HIS A 207 26.71 25.80 -2.59
CA HIS A 207 28.05 25.24 -2.69
C HIS A 207 28.52 25.40 -4.13
N LEU A 208 29.64 26.12 -4.20
CA LEU A 208 30.60 26.19 -5.30
C LEU A 208 31.25 24.83 -5.53
#